data_AF-A0A2E6F7Z1-F1
#
_entry.id   AF-A0A2E6F7Z1-F1
#
_cell.length_a   1.000
_cell.length_b   1.000
_cell.length_c   1.000
_cell.angle_alpha   90.00
_cell.angle_beta   90.00
_cell.angle_gamma   90.00
#
_symmetry.space_group_name_H-M   'P 1'
#
loop_
_entity.id
_entity.type
_entity.pdbx_description
1 polymer ?
#
loop_
_entity_poly.entity_id
_entity_poly.type
_entity_poly.pdbx_seq_one_letter_code
_entity_poly.pdbx_strand_id
1 'polypeptide(L)'
;MAESNSDSNSQIGTVRVKRGLADMLRGGVIMDVVTPDEAKIAEDAGAVAVMALERVPADIRRDGGVARMSDPSMIEAIQQTVTIPVMAKARIGHFAEAQVLESLGVDYVDESEVLTPADEAHHIDKWAFTVPFVCGATNLGEALRRISEGACMIRSKGEAGTGNIVEAVRHLRSILGDIRKLTQADEAELFDWAKQLQAPLGLVQEVAETGALPVPMFCAGGIATPADVSLVMQLGAEAVFVGSGIFKSEDPAPRAKAIVEATTHYRDPAMVAKVSRGLGEAMPGLEIGTLETKLAERGW
;
A
#
# COMPACT_ATOMS: atom_id res chain seq x y z
N MET A 1 -7.31 -47.06 22.03
CA MET A 1 -7.97 -46.78 20.74
C MET A 1 -8.89 -45.60 20.97
N ALA A 2 -8.78 -44.44 20.35
CA ALA A 2 -7.89 -43.91 19.32
C ALA A 2 -7.80 -42.39 19.60
N GLU A 3 -6.59 -41.87 19.72
CA GLU A 3 -5.98 -40.91 18.78
C GLU A 3 -6.50 -39.47 18.94
N SER A 4 -5.66 -38.69 19.62
CA SER A 4 -5.60 -37.23 19.61
C SER A 4 -5.38 -36.73 18.18
N ASN A 5 -6.35 -35.99 17.64
CA ASN A 5 -6.31 -35.53 16.27
C ASN A 5 -5.57 -34.18 16.17
N SER A 6 -4.36 -34.27 15.60
CA SER A 6 -3.61 -33.28 14.81
C SER A 6 -3.49 -31.85 15.32
N ASP A 7 -2.30 -31.52 15.86
CA ASP A 7 -1.71 -30.19 15.75
C ASP A 7 -1.65 -29.79 14.26
N SER A 8 -2.52 -28.88 13.85
CA SER A 8 -2.35 -28.14 12.60
C SER A 8 -1.18 -27.18 12.78
N ASN A 9 0.03 -27.69 12.57
CA ASN A 9 1.26 -26.92 12.62
C ASN A 9 1.28 -25.99 11.39
N SER A 10 0.57 -24.85 11.47
CA SER A 10 0.64 -23.80 10.44
C SER A 10 2.08 -23.32 10.37
N GLN A 11 2.79 -23.67 9.30
CA GLN A 11 4.16 -23.21 9.10
C GLN A 11 4.11 -21.72 8.74
N ILE A 12 4.38 -20.86 9.72
CA ILE A 12 4.53 -19.42 9.50
C ILE A 12 5.60 -19.20 8.43
N GLY A 13 5.23 -18.52 7.35
CA GLY A 13 6.14 -18.20 6.25
C GLY A 13 7.34 -17.40 6.75
N THR A 14 8.56 -17.84 6.39
CA THR A 14 9.78 -17.14 6.81
C THR A 14 9.82 -15.71 6.27
N VAL A 15 10.53 -14.81 6.98
CA VAL A 15 10.77 -13.42 6.58
C VAL A 15 11.18 -13.33 5.10
N ARG A 16 12.09 -14.21 4.67
CA ARG A 16 12.63 -14.24 3.31
C ARG A 16 11.55 -14.55 2.27
N VAL A 17 10.63 -15.47 2.57
CA VAL A 17 9.52 -15.82 1.66
C VAL A 17 8.56 -14.64 1.54
N LYS A 18 8.14 -14.04 2.67
CA LYS A 18 7.23 -12.89 2.65
C LYS A 18 7.81 -11.69 1.89
N ARG A 19 9.10 -11.38 2.10
CA ARG A 19 9.81 -10.33 1.35
C ARG A 19 9.88 -10.65 -0.15
N GLY A 20 10.23 -11.90 -0.49
CA GLY A 20 10.31 -12.34 -1.88
C GLY A 20 8.98 -12.27 -2.63
N LEU A 21 7.86 -12.55 -1.97
CA LEU A 21 6.52 -12.39 -2.55
C LEU A 21 6.26 -10.92 -2.88
N ALA A 22 6.51 -10.01 -1.94
CA ALA A 22 6.33 -8.57 -2.16
C ALA A 22 7.23 -8.02 -3.28
N ASP A 23 8.44 -8.57 -3.45
CA ASP A 23 9.36 -8.17 -4.52
C ASP A 23 8.80 -8.47 -5.92
N MET A 24 7.93 -9.47 -6.08
CA MET A 24 7.32 -9.82 -7.38
C MET A 24 6.37 -8.74 -7.92
N LEU A 25 5.92 -7.82 -7.06
CA LEU A 25 4.98 -6.75 -7.42
C LEU A 25 5.68 -5.46 -7.91
N ARG A 26 7.01 -5.42 -7.87
CA ARG A 26 7.80 -4.28 -8.36
C ARG A 26 7.52 -3.99 -9.84
N GLY A 27 7.47 -2.71 -10.17
CA GLY A 27 7.16 -2.18 -11.49
C GLY A 27 5.68 -2.22 -11.86
N GLY A 28 4.82 -2.72 -10.97
CA GLY A 28 3.40 -2.91 -11.23
C GLY A 28 2.48 -1.81 -10.71
N VAL A 29 1.19 -2.02 -10.96
CA VAL A 29 0.08 -1.24 -10.40
C VAL A 29 -0.82 -2.18 -9.60
N ILE A 30 -1.08 -1.83 -8.35
CA ILE A 30 -2.14 -2.45 -7.54
C ILE A 30 -3.36 -1.54 -7.59
N MET A 31 -4.53 -2.09 -7.93
CA MET A 31 -5.76 -1.31 -8.10
C MET A 31 -6.78 -1.59 -7.00
N ASP A 32 -7.30 -0.55 -6.33
CA ASP A 32 -8.42 -0.72 -5.41
C ASP A 32 -9.70 -1.01 -6.20
N VAL A 33 -10.45 -2.05 -5.82
CA VAL A 33 -11.68 -2.48 -6.49
C VAL A 33 -12.79 -2.75 -5.49
N VAL A 34 -14.03 -2.39 -5.85
CA VAL A 34 -15.23 -2.57 -5.02
C VAL A 34 -16.21 -3.60 -5.59
N THR A 35 -15.98 -4.10 -6.81
CA THR A 35 -16.82 -5.15 -7.43
C THR A 35 -15.98 -6.14 -8.24
N PRO A 36 -16.51 -7.35 -8.52
CA PRO A 36 -15.93 -8.28 -9.49
C PRO A 36 -15.64 -7.66 -10.87
N ASP A 37 -16.54 -6.82 -11.38
CA ASP A 37 -16.37 -6.17 -12.68
C ASP A 37 -15.18 -5.21 -12.68
N GLU A 38 -15.00 -4.44 -11.61
CA GLU A 38 -13.82 -3.58 -11.44
C GLU A 38 -12.53 -4.40 -11.33
N ALA A 39 -12.57 -5.53 -10.60
CA ALA A 39 -11.45 -6.47 -10.52
C ALA A 39 -11.06 -7.00 -11.91
N LYS A 40 -12.06 -7.34 -12.74
CA LYS A 40 -11.82 -7.80 -14.10
C LYS A 40 -11.21 -6.70 -14.99
N ILE A 41 -11.71 -5.47 -14.88
CA ILE A 41 -11.13 -4.32 -15.58
C ILE A 41 -9.66 -4.11 -15.18
N ALA A 42 -9.35 -4.21 -13.88
CA ALA A 42 -8.00 -4.06 -13.38
C ALA A 42 -7.05 -5.14 -13.93
N GLU A 43 -7.48 -6.40 -13.91
CA GLU A 43 -6.71 -7.51 -14.48
C GLU A 43 -6.48 -7.33 -15.99
N ASP A 44 -7.53 -7.02 -16.75
CA ASP A 44 -7.45 -6.83 -18.20
C ASP A 44 -6.59 -5.61 -18.58
N ALA A 45 -6.49 -4.61 -17.72
CA ALA A 45 -5.61 -3.46 -17.88
C ALA A 45 -4.13 -3.77 -17.59
N GLY A 46 -3.83 -4.91 -16.95
CA GLY A 46 -2.47 -5.33 -16.58
C GLY A 46 -2.05 -4.94 -15.17
N ALA A 47 -3.00 -4.80 -14.23
CA ALA A 47 -2.66 -4.70 -12.81
C ALA A 47 -1.91 -5.95 -12.34
N VAL A 48 -0.93 -5.78 -11.45
CA VAL A 48 -0.17 -6.91 -10.87
C VAL A 48 -0.87 -7.54 -9.67
N ALA A 49 -1.84 -6.83 -9.09
CA ALA A 49 -2.71 -7.28 -8.02
C ALA A 49 -3.92 -6.34 -7.91
N VAL A 50 -4.96 -6.78 -7.21
CA VAL A 50 -6.10 -5.93 -6.82
C VAL A 50 -6.20 -5.83 -5.30
N MET A 51 -6.76 -4.72 -4.82
CA MET A 51 -7.04 -4.48 -3.40
C MET A 51 -8.56 -4.42 -3.21
N ALA A 52 -9.13 -5.43 -2.57
CA ALA A 52 -10.56 -5.50 -2.30
C ALA A 52 -10.94 -4.60 -1.12
N LEU A 53 -11.92 -3.73 -1.32
CA LEU A 53 -12.57 -2.98 -0.24
C LEU A 53 -14.00 -2.57 -0.58
N GLU A 54 -14.89 -2.45 0.40
CA GLU A 54 -16.31 -2.08 0.21
C GLU A 54 -16.52 -0.70 -0.42
N ARG A 55 -15.63 0.25 -0.12
CA ARG A 55 -15.74 1.65 -0.56
C ARG A 55 -14.36 2.19 -0.86
N VAL A 56 -14.14 2.74 -2.05
CA VAL A 56 -12.88 3.42 -2.35
C VAL A 56 -12.66 4.62 -1.42
N PRO A 57 -11.41 5.06 -1.18
CA PRO A 57 -11.12 6.11 -0.21
C PRO A 57 -11.90 7.42 -0.41
N ALA A 58 -12.19 7.80 -1.65
CA ALA A 58 -13.03 8.97 -1.95
C ALA A 58 -14.47 8.82 -1.42
N ASP A 59 -15.07 7.63 -1.50
CA ASP A 59 -16.40 7.37 -0.96
C ASP A 59 -16.38 7.32 0.58
N ILE A 60 -15.33 6.75 1.18
CA ILE A 60 -15.15 6.74 2.65
C ILE A 60 -15.17 8.17 3.20
N ARG A 61 -14.52 9.11 2.51
CA ARG A 61 -14.53 10.54 2.90
C ARG A 61 -15.91 11.16 2.76
N ARG A 62 -16.60 10.92 1.64
CA ARG A 62 -17.91 11.50 1.36
C ARG A 62 -18.97 11.01 2.34
N ASP A 63 -19.00 9.70 2.57
CA ASP A 63 -20.06 9.05 3.34
C ASP A 63 -19.81 9.11 4.85
N GLY A 64 -18.53 9.26 5.25
CA GLY A 64 -18.12 9.23 6.65
C GLY A 64 -18.44 7.90 7.34
N GLY A 65 -18.61 7.98 8.66
CA GLY A 65 -18.87 6.83 9.52
C GLY A 65 -17.64 5.96 9.76
N VAL A 66 -17.88 4.74 10.25
CA VAL A 66 -16.81 3.78 10.55
C VAL A 66 -16.56 2.91 9.32
N ALA A 67 -15.33 2.95 8.80
CA ALA A 67 -14.86 2.07 7.73
C ALA A 67 -14.13 0.86 8.33
N ARG A 68 -14.49 -0.36 7.88
CA ARG A 68 -14.04 -1.65 8.43
C ARG A 68 -13.47 -2.56 7.33
N MET A 69 -13.03 -3.76 7.72
CA MET A 69 -12.80 -4.85 6.78
C MET A 69 -14.07 -5.11 5.96
N SER A 70 -13.89 -5.48 4.70
CA SER A 70 -14.98 -5.75 3.77
C SER A 70 -15.66 -7.08 4.04
N ASP A 71 -16.94 -7.18 3.66
CA ASP A 71 -17.68 -8.42 3.72
C ASP A 71 -16.90 -9.60 3.07
N PRO A 72 -16.71 -10.73 3.76
CA PRO A 72 -16.02 -11.89 3.23
C PRO A 72 -16.55 -12.37 1.87
N SER A 73 -17.87 -12.35 1.65
CA SER A 73 -18.49 -12.81 0.41
C SER A 73 -18.09 -11.91 -0.77
N MET A 74 -17.90 -10.61 -0.52
CA MET A 74 -17.41 -9.67 -1.52
C MET A 74 -15.97 -9.99 -1.92
N ILE A 75 -15.11 -10.28 -0.93
CA ILE A 75 -13.69 -10.63 -1.17
C ILE A 75 -13.61 -11.93 -1.98
N GLU A 76 -14.36 -12.96 -1.58
CA GLU A 76 -14.41 -14.24 -2.30
C GLU A 76 -14.90 -14.07 -3.75
N ALA A 77 -15.91 -13.23 -3.98
CA ALA A 77 -16.39 -12.94 -5.33
C ALA A 77 -15.31 -12.29 -6.22
N ILE A 78 -14.50 -11.40 -5.65
CA ILE A 78 -13.34 -10.81 -6.35
C ILE A 78 -12.27 -11.88 -6.63
N GLN A 79 -11.90 -12.69 -5.64
CA GLN A 79 -10.93 -13.79 -5.79
C GLN A 79 -11.35 -14.80 -6.88
N GLN A 80 -12.64 -15.10 -6.99
CA GLN A 80 -13.16 -16.02 -8.01
C GLN A 80 -13.15 -15.42 -9.43
N THR A 81 -13.02 -14.11 -9.55
CA THR A 81 -13.12 -13.39 -10.84
C THR A 81 -11.78 -13.17 -11.53
N VAL A 82 -10.70 -13.03 -10.75
CA VAL A 82 -9.36 -12.73 -11.27
C VAL A 82 -8.35 -13.81 -10.92
N THR A 83 -7.26 -13.85 -11.68
CA THR A 83 -6.13 -14.77 -11.49
C THR A 83 -4.91 -14.10 -10.86
N ILE A 84 -4.88 -12.76 -10.86
CA ILE A 84 -3.86 -11.97 -10.17
C ILE A 84 -4.12 -11.94 -8.65
N PRO A 85 -3.06 -11.72 -7.83
CA PRO A 85 -3.19 -11.65 -6.38
C PRO A 85 -4.29 -10.69 -5.90
N VAL A 86 -5.04 -11.11 -4.88
CA VAL A 86 -6.07 -10.31 -4.21
C VAL A 86 -5.59 -9.95 -2.82
N MET A 87 -5.45 -8.65 -2.58
CA MET A 87 -5.18 -8.06 -1.28
C MET A 87 -6.48 -7.59 -0.63
N ALA A 88 -6.51 -7.48 0.70
CA ALA A 88 -7.65 -6.91 1.42
C ALA A 88 -7.20 -6.05 2.61
N LYS A 89 -8.04 -5.09 3.01
CA LYS A 89 -7.73 -4.15 4.10
C LYS A 89 -8.26 -4.63 5.46
N ALA A 90 -7.42 -4.49 6.48
CA ALA A 90 -7.80 -4.59 7.88
C ALA A 90 -7.58 -3.24 8.58
N ARG A 91 -8.37 -2.95 9.61
CA ARG A 91 -8.17 -1.75 10.44
C ARG A 91 -6.86 -1.86 11.23
N ILE A 92 -6.22 -0.71 11.45
CA ILE A 92 -5.03 -0.62 12.32
C ILE A 92 -5.34 -1.24 13.69
N GLY A 93 -4.47 -2.17 14.11
CA GLY A 93 -4.57 -2.90 15.37
C GLY A 93 -5.62 -4.01 15.42
N HIS A 94 -6.44 -4.18 14.38
CA HIS A 94 -7.54 -5.16 14.38
C HIS A 94 -7.08 -6.55 13.96
N PHE A 95 -6.26 -7.21 14.79
CA PHE A 95 -5.71 -8.54 14.48
C PHE A 95 -6.79 -9.59 14.16
N ALA A 96 -7.99 -9.49 14.74
CA ALA A 96 -9.09 -10.40 14.44
C ALA A 96 -9.66 -10.23 13.02
N GLU A 97 -9.56 -9.04 12.42
CA GLU A 97 -9.95 -8.84 11.00
C GLU A 97 -8.88 -9.50 10.11
N ALA A 98 -7.61 -9.30 10.43
CA ALA A 98 -6.52 -9.96 9.71
C ALA A 98 -6.58 -11.49 9.79
N GLN A 99 -7.01 -12.06 10.93
CA GLN A 99 -7.23 -13.52 11.06
C GLN A 99 -8.34 -14.02 10.12
N VAL A 100 -9.43 -13.25 9.99
CA VAL A 100 -10.49 -13.58 9.03
C VAL A 100 -9.95 -13.50 7.61
N LEU A 101 -9.23 -12.43 7.24
CA LEU A 101 -8.65 -12.28 5.91
C LEU A 101 -7.66 -13.41 5.56
N GLU A 102 -6.79 -13.80 6.50
CA GLU A 102 -5.89 -14.93 6.33
C GLU A 102 -6.66 -16.25 6.11
N SER A 103 -7.79 -16.43 6.80
CA SER A 103 -8.64 -17.63 6.64
C SER A 103 -9.34 -17.69 5.28
N LEU A 104 -9.59 -16.53 4.65
CA LEU A 104 -10.10 -16.42 3.28
C LEU A 104 -9.00 -16.63 2.21
N GLY A 105 -7.74 -16.80 2.62
CA GLY A 105 -6.64 -17.00 1.69
C GLY A 105 -6.36 -15.80 0.79
N VAL A 106 -6.53 -14.57 1.30
CA VAL A 106 -6.05 -13.38 0.58
C VAL A 106 -4.53 -13.43 0.47
N ASP A 107 -3.98 -12.91 -0.63
CA ASP A 107 -2.54 -12.98 -0.89
C ASP A 107 -1.75 -12.00 -0.02
N TYR A 108 -2.36 -10.87 0.34
CA TYR A 108 -1.77 -9.86 1.24
C TYR A 108 -2.84 -9.18 2.10
N VAL A 109 -2.47 -8.77 3.31
CA VAL A 109 -3.28 -7.90 4.17
C VAL A 109 -2.67 -6.50 4.22
N ASP A 110 -3.49 -5.48 3.97
CA ASP A 110 -3.13 -4.07 4.17
C ASP A 110 -3.68 -3.57 5.50
N GLU A 111 -2.80 -3.40 6.48
CA GLU A 111 -3.14 -2.74 7.73
C GLU A 111 -3.24 -1.23 7.47
N SER A 112 -4.47 -0.77 7.18
CA SER A 112 -4.68 0.47 6.45
C SER A 112 -5.23 1.60 7.31
N GLU A 113 -4.52 2.74 7.28
CA GLU A 113 -4.90 4.02 7.87
C GLU A 113 -6.17 4.63 7.26
N VAL A 114 -6.56 4.15 6.06
CA VAL A 114 -7.76 4.61 5.37
C VAL A 114 -9.02 4.15 6.10
N LEU A 115 -8.97 2.98 6.72
CA LEU A 115 -10.05 2.48 7.56
C LEU A 115 -10.03 3.19 8.93
N THR A 116 -11.12 3.09 9.68
CA THR A 116 -11.16 3.64 11.05
C THR A 116 -10.27 2.79 11.96
N PRO A 117 -9.24 3.33 12.64
CA PRO A 117 -8.39 2.53 13.53
C PRO A 117 -9.21 1.79 14.59
N ALA A 118 -8.80 0.56 14.92
CA ALA A 118 -9.43 -0.24 15.97
C ALA A 118 -8.66 -0.15 17.29
N ASP A 119 -7.35 0.06 17.22
CA ASP A 119 -6.47 0.34 18.35
C ASP A 119 -5.67 1.62 18.04
N GLU A 120 -5.67 2.56 18.99
CA GLU A 120 -4.97 3.86 18.89
C GLU A 120 -3.58 3.85 19.55
N ALA A 121 -3.13 2.70 20.05
CA ALA A 121 -1.84 2.51 20.70
C ALA A 121 -0.98 1.42 20.05
N HIS A 122 -1.58 0.41 19.41
CA HIS A 122 -0.84 -0.71 18.83
C HIS A 122 -1.28 -1.05 17.39
N HIS A 123 -0.30 -1.34 16.55
CA HIS A 123 -0.52 -2.04 15.28
C HIS A 123 -0.54 -3.56 15.51
N ILE A 124 -1.00 -4.30 14.50
CA ILE A 124 -1.02 -5.76 14.51
C ILE A 124 0.42 -6.29 14.62
N ASP A 125 0.63 -7.31 15.46
CA ASP A 125 1.83 -8.14 15.42
C ASP A 125 1.79 -9.06 14.18
N LYS A 126 2.43 -8.62 13.11
CA LYS A 126 2.36 -9.27 11.78
C LYS A 126 3.24 -10.52 11.71
N TRP A 127 4.08 -10.76 12.72
CA TRP A 127 4.88 -11.98 12.84
C TRP A 127 4.03 -13.20 13.20
N ALA A 128 2.87 -13.00 13.84
CA ALA A 128 1.95 -14.07 14.20
C ALA A 128 1.18 -14.67 13.02
N PHE A 129 1.31 -14.10 11.82
CA PHE A 129 0.57 -14.47 10.62
C PHE A 129 1.47 -15.14 9.59
N THR A 130 0.91 -15.98 8.74
CA THR A 130 1.56 -16.50 7.53
C THR A 130 1.38 -15.54 6.35
N VAL A 131 0.21 -14.92 6.22
CA VAL A 131 -0.09 -13.94 5.17
C VAL A 131 0.86 -12.73 5.27
N PRO A 132 1.42 -12.23 4.14
CA PRO A 132 2.25 -11.03 4.12
C PRO A 132 1.42 -9.76 4.37
N PHE A 133 2.07 -8.76 4.99
CA PHE A 133 1.43 -7.48 5.32
C PHE A 133 2.09 -6.31 4.58
N VAL A 134 1.23 -5.39 4.12
CA VAL A 134 1.59 -4.05 3.67
C VAL A 134 1.11 -3.02 4.69
N CYS A 135 1.94 -2.01 4.96
CA CYS A 135 1.60 -0.89 5.85
C CYS A 135 1.92 0.46 5.20
N GLY A 136 1.14 1.48 5.58
CA GLY A 136 1.40 2.87 5.22
C GLY A 136 2.50 3.50 6.08
N ALA A 137 3.28 4.41 5.51
CA ALA A 137 4.22 5.28 6.24
C ALA A 137 4.25 6.71 5.67
N THR A 138 4.50 7.70 6.54
CA THR A 138 4.71 9.11 6.18
C THR A 138 6.18 9.53 6.20
N ASN A 139 7.00 8.83 6.98
CA ASN A 139 8.41 9.12 7.23
C ASN A 139 9.20 7.81 7.48
N LEU A 140 10.53 7.91 7.51
CA LEU A 140 11.39 6.73 7.64
C LEU A 140 11.19 6.00 8.99
N GLY A 141 11.04 6.72 10.09
CA GLY A 141 10.88 6.10 11.41
C GLY A 141 9.62 5.24 11.48
N GLU A 142 8.53 5.74 10.92
CA GLU A 142 7.28 5.01 10.80
C GLU A 142 7.43 3.75 9.94
N ALA A 143 8.08 3.85 8.77
CA ALA A 143 8.36 2.70 7.92
C ALA A 143 9.17 1.61 8.67
N LEU A 144 10.22 2.00 9.40
CA LEU A 144 11.05 1.07 10.17
C LEU A 144 10.29 0.40 11.32
N ARG A 145 9.39 1.13 12.01
CA ARG A 145 8.51 0.53 13.02
C ARG A 145 7.58 -0.52 12.41
N ARG A 146 6.92 -0.22 11.28
CA ARG A 146 6.05 -1.18 10.58
C ARG A 146 6.82 -2.43 10.13
N ILE A 147 8.04 -2.26 9.62
CA ILE A 147 8.92 -3.39 9.26
C ILE A 147 9.29 -4.21 10.50
N SER A 148 9.61 -3.56 11.62
CA SER A 148 9.91 -4.23 12.89
C SER A 148 8.73 -5.04 13.42
N GLU A 149 7.51 -4.60 13.17
CA GLU A 149 6.26 -5.30 13.50
C GLU A 149 5.91 -6.41 12.52
N GLY A 150 6.69 -6.60 11.43
CA GLY A 150 6.53 -7.70 10.47
C GLY A 150 5.94 -7.34 9.12
N ALA A 151 5.82 -6.05 8.78
CA ALA A 151 5.44 -5.64 7.42
C ALA A 151 6.52 -6.07 6.41
N CYS A 152 6.09 -6.70 5.30
CA CYS A 152 6.99 -7.13 4.23
C CYS A 152 6.92 -6.20 3.01
N MET A 153 6.14 -5.13 3.09
CA MET A 153 5.99 -4.09 2.07
C MET A 153 5.58 -2.79 2.78
N ILE A 154 6.15 -1.67 2.33
CA ILE A 154 5.74 -0.33 2.77
C ILE A 154 5.16 0.43 1.58
N ARG A 155 4.11 1.22 1.83
CA ARG A 155 3.61 2.21 0.89
C ARG A 155 3.59 3.60 1.52
N SER A 156 3.73 4.66 0.73
CA SER A 156 3.38 6.00 1.23
C SER A 156 1.90 6.03 1.62
N LYS A 157 1.53 6.73 2.68
CA LYS A 157 0.09 6.96 2.96
C LYS A 157 -0.57 7.86 1.91
N GLY A 158 0.14 8.94 1.55
CA GLY A 158 -0.45 10.07 0.81
C GLY A 158 -1.69 10.60 1.52
N GLU A 159 -2.56 11.31 0.81
CA GLU A 159 -3.89 11.65 1.32
C GLU A 159 -4.93 10.90 0.48
N ALA A 160 -5.20 9.65 0.86
CA ALA A 160 -6.02 8.73 0.08
C ALA A 160 -7.41 9.33 -0.25
N GLY A 161 -7.87 9.19 -1.49
CA GLY A 161 -9.20 9.66 -1.92
C GLY A 161 -9.32 11.15 -2.26
N THR A 162 -8.22 11.91 -2.23
CA THR A 162 -8.22 13.34 -2.57
C THR A 162 -7.92 13.64 -4.04
N GLY A 163 -7.35 12.69 -4.79
CA GLY A 163 -6.81 12.97 -6.13
C GLY A 163 -5.66 13.98 -6.14
N ASN A 164 -5.04 14.25 -4.98
CA ASN A 164 -3.94 15.21 -4.85
C ASN A 164 -2.65 14.51 -4.43
N ILE A 165 -1.66 14.51 -5.33
CA ILE A 165 -0.42 13.74 -5.18
C ILE A 165 0.57 14.32 -4.15
N VAL A 166 0.33 15.53 -3.64
CA VAL A 166 1.34 16.28 -2.86
C VAL A 166 1.78 15.56 -1.58
N GLU A 167 0.89 14.90 -0.84
CA GLU A 167 1.27 14.14 0.37
C GLU A 167 2.10 12.91 0.02
N ALA A 168 1.76 12.19 -1.05
CA ALA A 168 2.54 11.03 -1.48
C ALA A 168 3.96 11.44 -1.88
N VAL A 169 4.11 12.56 -2.59
CA VAL A 169 5.43 13.14 -2.91
C VAL A 169 6.17 13.54 -1.64
N ARG A 170 5.50 14.17 -0.68
CA ARG A 170 6.11 14.56 0.61
C ARG A 170 6.63 13.36 1.38
N HIS A 171 5.84 12.29 1.47
CA HIS A 171 6.24 11.07 2.19
C HIS A 171 7.40 10.36 1.51
N LEU A 172 7.35 10.18 0.18
CA LEU A 172 8.46 9.59 -0.58
C LEU A 172 9.75 10.40 -0.40
N ARG A 173 9.66 11.73 -0.48
CA ARG A 173 10.84 12.60 -0.28
C ARG A 173 11.38 12.55 1.14
N SER A 174 10.51 12.44 2.15
CA SER A 174 10.94 12.27 3.54
C SER A 174 11.66 10.93 3.71
N ILE A 175 11.01 9.81 3.37
CA ILE A 175 11.56 8.46 3.56
C ILE A 175 12.87 8.30 2.79
N LEU A 176 12.86 8.52 1.48
CA LEU A 176 14.05 8.32 0.65
C LEU A 176 15.13 9.38 0.92
N GLY A 177 14.73 10.57 1.38
CA GLY A 177 15.64 11.63 1.79
C GLY A 177 16.42 11.25 3.05
N ASP A 178 15.74 10.71 4.05
CA ASP A 178 16.37 10.30 5.30
C ASP A 178 17.22 9.03 5.12
N ILE A 179 16.82 8.11 4.24
CA ILE A 179 17.68 6.98 3.82
C ILE A 179 19.01 7.51 3.25
N ARG A 180 18.96 8.48 2.32
CA ARG A 180 20.19 9.07 1.76
C ARG A 180 21.06 9.72 2.85
N LYS A 181 20.47 10.41 3.83
CA LYS A 181 21.22 11.00 4.95
C LYS A 181 21.86 9.92 5.83
N LEU A 182 21.12 8.85 6.13
CA LEU A 182 21.63 7.72 6.93
C LEU A 182 22.87 7.09 6.29
N THR A 183 22.94 6.95 4.96
CA THR A 183 24.13 6.40 4.29
C THR A 183 25.39 7.25 4.45
N GLN A 184 25.27 8.50 4.93
CA GLN A 184 26.39 9.41 5.16
C GLN A 184 26.74 9.55 6.64
N ALA A 185 25.94 8.97 7.54
CA ALA A 185 26.15 9.05 8.97
C ALA A 185 27.28 8.12 9.41
N ASP A 186 28.08 8.54 10.40
CA ASP A 186 29.07 7.66 11.02
C ASP A 186 28.42 6.69 12.04
N GLU A 187 29.19 5.70 12.51
CA GLU A 187 28.69 4.67 13.43
C GLU A 187 28.10 5.24 14.73
N ALA A 188 28.64 6.35 15.24
CA ALA A 188 28.17 6.99 16.46
C ALA A 188 26.86 7.77 16.22
N GLU A 189 26.74 8.42 15.07
CA GLU A 189 25.53 9.13 14.64
C GLU A 189 24.34 8.19 14.44
N LEU A 190 24.57 6.92 14.05
CA LEU A 190 23.48 5.93 13.90
C LEU A 190 22.69 5.67 15.19
N PHE A 191 23.32 5.78 16.36
CA PHE A 191 22.62 5.66 17.64
C PHE A 191 21.67 6.85 17.89
N ASP A 192 22.03 8.04 17.43
CA ASP A 192 21.18 9.22 17.54
C ASP A 192 20.01 9.14 16.55
N TRP A 193 20.28 8.74 15.31
CA TRP A 193 19.25 8.44 14.31
C TRP A 193 18.22 7.44 14.83
N ALA A 194 18.64 6.33 15.45
CA ALA A 194 17.72 5.35 16.00
C ALA A 194 16.78 5.94 17.08
N LYS A 195 17.28 6.84 17.94
CA LYS A 195 16.47 7.54 18.94
C LYS A 195 15.49 8.52 18.29
N GLN A 196 15.95 9.33 17.34
CA GLN A 196 15.12 10.32 16.64
C GLN A 196 14.00 9.65 15.83
N LEU A 197 14.34 8.59 15.10
CA LEU A 197 13.40 7.82 14.29
C LEU A 197 12.48 6.94 15.14
N GLN A 198 12.81 6.73 16.42
CA GLN A 198 12.14 5.77 17.30
C GLN A 198 12.04 4.39 16.62
N ALA A 199 13.17 3.91 16.11
CA ALA A 199 13.28 2.69 15.32
C ALA A 199 14.35 1.75 15.87
N PRO A 200 14.25 0.42 15.66
CA PRO A 200 15.27 -0.52 16.09
C PRO A 200 16.64 -0.21 15.46
N LEU A 201 17.68 -0.13 16.28
CA LEU A 201 19.04 0.18 15.83
C LEU A 201 19.51 -0.74 14.70
N GLY A 202 19.22 -2.05 14.79
CA GLY A 202 19.62 -3.01 13.76
C GLY A 202 19.03 -2.70 12.38
N LEU A 203 17.78 -2.24 12.30
CA LEU A 203 17.17 -1.82 11.04
C LEU A 203 17.77 -0.50 10.53
N VAL A 204 18.07 0.44 11.43
CA VAL A 204 18.76 1.69 11.05
C VAL A 204 20.13 1.41 10.47
N GLN A 205 20.89 0.49 11.07
CA GLN A 205 22.19 0.04 10.58
C GLN A 205 22.08 -0.67 9.23
N GLU A 206 21.12 -1.59 9.07
CA GLU A 206 20.87 -2.27 7.78
C GLU A 206 20.56 -1.26 6.66
N VAL A 207 19.73 -0.25 6.93
CA VAL A 207 19.41 0.80 5.96
C VAL A 207 20.61 1.71 5.66
N ALA A 208 21.41 2.05 6.68
CA ALA A 208 22.61 2.86 6.49
C ALA A 208 23.65 2.12 5.61
N GLU A 209 23.81 0.81 5.80
CA GLU A 209 24.73 -0.02 5.02
C GLU A 209 24.23 -0.25 3.59
N THR A 210 22.94 -0.58 3.42
CA THR A 210 22.39 -0.98 2.11
C THR A 210 21.90 0.20 1.27
N GLY A 211 21.59 1.34 1.89
CA GLY A 211 20.99 2.50 1.23
C GLY A 211 19.55 2.28 0.74
N ALA A 212 18.87 1.25 1.25
CA ALA A 212 17.50 0.92 0.88
C ALA A 212 16.72 0.36 2.08
N LEU A 213 15.38 0.38 2.01
CA LEU A 213 14.58 -0.40 2.95
C LEU A 213 14.76 -1.90 2.67
N PRO A 214 14.69 -2.77 3.70
CA PRO A 214 14.79 -4.21 3.54
C PRO A 214 13.52 -4.85 2.91
N VAL A 215 12.56 -4.03 2.50
CA VAL A 215 11.28 -4.37 1.87
C VAL A 215 10.96 -3.34 0.78
N PRO A 216 10.15 -3.68 -0.24
CA PRO A 216 9.74 -2.72 -1.26
C PRO A 216 9.06 -1.46 -0.70
N MET A 217 9.37 -0.31 -1.31
CA MET A 217 8.74 0.98 -1.06
C MET A 217 7.83 1.38 -2.22
N PHE A 218 6.53 1.21 -2.06
CA PHE A 218 5.52 1.58 -3.06
C PHE A 218 4.93 2.97 -2.78
N CYS A 219 4.23 3.53 -3.74
CA CYS A 219 3.55 4.81 -3.58
C CYS A 219 2.02 4.64 -3.61
N ALA A 220 1.34 5.20 -2.63
CA ALA A 220 -0.12 5.28 -2.58
C ALA A 220 -0.58 6.68 -2.16
N GLY A 221 -1.86 6.95 -2.46
CA GLY A 221 -2.59 8.14 -2.06
C GLY A 221 -2.45 9.31 -3.05
N GLY A 222 -3.57 9.75 -3.62
CA GLY A 222 -3.63 10.97 -4.44
C GLY A 222 -3.19 10.82 -5.90
N ILE A 223 -2.86 9.62 -6.37
CA ILE A 223 -2.60 9.35 -7.79
C ILE A 223 -3.92 9.39 -8.56
N ALA A 224 -4.03 10.30 -9.54
CA ALA A 224 -5.22 10.47 -10.37
C ALA A 224 -4.94 10.37 -11.89
N THR A 225 -3.67 10.56 -12.30
CA THR A 225 -3.28 10.65 -13.71
C THR A 225 -2.02 9.83 -14.03
N PRO A 226 -1.80 9.47 -15.31
CA PRO A 226 -0.55 8.85 -15.75
C PRO A 226 0.70 9.69 -15.47
N ALA A 227 0.56 11.02 -15.42
CA ALA A 227 1.67 11.91 -15.08
C ALA A 227 2.05 11.82 -13.58
N ASP A 228 1.07 11.65 -12.68
CA ASP A 228 1.34 11.43 -11.26
C ASP A 228 2.13 10.14 -11.02
N VAL A 229 1.75 9.08 -11.75
CA VAL A 229 2.47 7.79 -11.74
C VAL A 229 3.89 7.97 -12.23
N SER A 230 4.07 8.65 -13.36
CA SER A 230 5.41 8.93 -13.90
C SER A 230 6.27 9.68 -12.87
N LEU A 231 5.71 10.69 -12.21
CA LEU A 231 6.38 11.45 -11.16
C LEU A 231 6.85 10.56 -10.00
N VAL A 232 5.95 9.78 -9.40
CA VAL A 232 6.30 9.02 -8.18
C VAL A 232 7.26 7.87 -8.46
N MET A 233 7.14 7.21 -9.62
CA MET A 233 8.10 6.20 -10.06
C MET A 233 9.49 6.82 -10.30
N GLN A 234 9.58 8.04 -10.84
CA GLN A 234 10.85 8.76 -10.97
C GLN A 234 11.43 9.21 -9.62
N LEU A 235 10.58 9.45 -8.62
CA LEU A 235 11.02 9.79 -7.26
C LEU A 235 11.57 8.60 -6.47
N GLY A 236 11.41 7.37 -6.97
CA GLY A 236 11.95 6.15 -6.36
C GLY A 236 10.90 5.21 -5.78
N ALA A 237 9.61 5.42 -6.07
CA ALA A 237 8.61 4.39 -5.81
C ALA A 237 8.89 3.15 -6.69
N GLU A 238 8.73 1.97 -6.09
CA GLU A 238 9.03 0.70 -6.78
C GLU A 238 7.79 0.06 -7.41
N ALA A 239 6.59 0.50 -7.03
CA ALA A 239 5.30 0.26 -7.68
C ALA A 239 4.28 1.28 -7.14
N VAL A 240 3.06 1.28 -7.68
CA VAL A 240 2.00 2.22 -7.28
C VAL A 240 0.69 1.52 -6.88
N PHE A 241 -0.01 2.08 -5.89
CA PHE A 241 -1.39 1.76 -5.57
C PHE A 241 -2.31 2.88 -6.09
N VAL A 242 -3.32 2.51 -6.87
CA VAL A 242 -4.27 3.48 -7.45
C VAL A 242 -5.69 2.97 -7.29
N GLY A 243 -6.50 3.68 -6.50
CA GLY A 243 -7.91 3.34 -6.31
C GLY A 243 -8.85 4.34 -6.95
N SER A 244 -9.26 5.35 -6.18
CA SER A 244 -10.20 6.39 -6.62
C SER A 244 -9.79 7.08 -7.92
N GLY A 245 -8.49 7.18 -8.22
CA GLY A 245 -7.99 7.78 -9.47
C GLY A 245 -8.49 7.09 -10.74
N ILE A 246 -8.85 5.80 -10.65
CA ILE A 246 -9.35 4.99 -11.77
C ILE A 246 -10.88 4.93 -11.73
N PHE A 247 -11.47 4.34 -10.70
CA PHE A 247 -12.90 4.02 -10.67
C PHE A 247 -13.82 5.19 -10.28
N LYS A 248 -13.25 6.37 -9.99
CA LYS A 248 -14.00 7.64 -9.88
C LYS A 248 -13.71 8.60 -11.04
N SER A 249 -13.08 8.11 -12.10
CA SER A 249 -12.95 8.85 -13.36
C SER A 249 -14.15 8.61 -14.28
N GLU A 250 -14.22 9.39 -15.36
CA GLU A 250 -15.29 9.27 -16.37
C GLU A 250 -15.27 7.91 -17.08
N ASP A 251 -14.10 7.41 -17.47
CA ASP A 251 -13.93 6.13 -18.14
C ASP A 251 -12.79 5.29 -17.49
N PRO A 252 -13.13 4.38 -16.56
CA PRO A 252 -12.15 3.64 -15.77
C PRO A 252 -11.24 2.72 -16.59
N ALA A 253 -11.75 2.03 -17.61
CA ALA A 253 -10.97 0.98 -18.29
C ALA A 253 -9.78 1.55 -19.13
N PRO A 254 -9.96 2.57 -19.98
CA PRO A 254 -8.84 3.22 -20.65
C PRO A 254 -7.88 3.89 -19.67
N ARG A 255 -8.39 4.45 -18.55
CA ARG A 255 -7.55 5.06 -17.52
C ARG A 255 -6.69 4.03 -16.80
N ALA A 256 -7.25 2.90 -16.39
CA ALA A 256 -6.52 1.80 -15.76
C ALA A 256 -5.36 1.36 -16.66
N LYS A 257 -5.62 1.15 -17.95
CA LYS A 257 -4.59 0.78 -18.93
C LYS A 257 -3.52 1.87 -19.09
N ALA A 258 -3.92 3.14 -19.18
CA ALA A 258 -2.98 4.25 -19.29
C ALA A 258 -2.08 4.39 -18.06
N ILE A 259 -2.62 4.13 -16.86
CA ILE A 259 -1.84 4.08 -15.62
C ILE A 259 -0.80 2.95 -15.66
N VAL A 260 -1.18 1.74 -16.07
CA VAL A 260 -0.25 0.60 -16.20
C VAL A 260 0.85 0.88 -17.24
N GLU A 261 0.49 1.39 -18.42
CA GLU A 261 1.46 1.73 -19.46
C GLU A 261 2.40 2.85 -19.00
N ALA A 262 1.90 3.85 -18.28
CA ALA A 262 2.73 4.91 -17.71
C ALA A 262 3.64 4.42 -16.57
N THR A 263 3.22 3.46 -15.76
CA THR A 263 4.11 2.83 -14.77
C THR A 263 5.28 2.13 -15.44
N THR A 264 5.00 1.40 -16.53
CA THR A 264 6.04 0.67 -17.28
C THR A 264 6.99 1.62 -18.00
N HIS A 265 6.46 2.68 -18.60
CA HIS A 265 7.21 3.64 -19.43
C HIS A 265 7.43 4.99 -18.74
N TYR A 266 7.53 4.98 -17.40
CA TYR A 266 7.50 6.19 -16.58
C TYR A 266 8.62 7.20 -16.87
N ARG A 267 9.71 6.78 -17.53
CA ARG A 267 10.82 7.64 -17.99
C ARG A 267 10.71 8.09 -19.45
N ASP A 268 9.74 7.60 -20.20
CA ASP A 268 9.48 8.03 -21.58
C ASP A 268 8.33 9.06 -21.59
N PRO A 269 8.64 10.38 -21.61
CA PRO A 269 7.61 11.40 -21.60
C PRO A 269 6.73 11.37 -22.86
N ALA A 270 7.23 10.87 -24.00
CA ALA A 270 6.43 10.75 -25.21
C ALA A 270 5.40 9.63 -25.08
N MET A 271 5.76 8.51 -24.46
CA MET A 271 4.82 7.44 -24.13
C MET A 271 3.79 7.91 -23.09
N VAL A 272 4.23 8.54 -22.00
CA VAL A 272 3.31 9.08 -20.97
C VAL A 272 2.33 10.08 -21.60
N ALA A 273 2.80 10.96 -22.48
CA ALA A 273 1.94 11.90 -23.20
C ALA A 273 0.96 11.18 -24.15
N LYS A 274 1.38 10.10 -24.82
CA LYS A 274 0.53 9.31 -25.72
C LYS A 274 -0.62 8.66 -24.95
N VAL A 275 -0.34 7.99 -23.84
CA VAL A 275 -1.35 7.25 -23.05
C VAL A 275 -2.27 8.18 -22.25
N SER A 276 -1.84 9.42 -22.01
CA SER A 276 -2.66 10.43 -21.32
C SER A 276 -3.73 11.08 -22.20
N ARG A 277 -3.79 10.78 -23.50
CA ARG A 277 -4.73 11.43 -24.44
C ARG A 277 -6.10 10.75 -24.40
N GLY A 278 -7.15 11.56 -24.34
CA GLY A 278 -8.53 11.09 -24.51
C GLY A 278 -9.06 10.24 -23.36
N LEU A 279 -8.55 10.42 -22.13
CA LEU A 279 -8.96 9.65 -20.94
C LEU A 279 -10.20 10.21 -20.21
N GLY A 280 -10.85 11.23 -20.78
CA GLY A 280 -11.93 11.96 -20.11
C GLY A 280 -11.49 12.68 -18.82
N GLU A 281 -12.46 13.09 -18.03
CA GLU A 281 -12.21 13.75 -16.75
C GLU A 281 -11.60 12.78 -15.71
N ALA A 282 -10.57 13.26 -15.00
CA ALA A 282 -10.02 12.57 -13.85
C ALA A 282 -10.98 12.66 -12.65
N MET A 283 -10.70 11.88 -11.60
CA MET A 283 -11.42 12.06 -10.35
C MET A 283 -11.30 13.52 -9.88
N PRO A 284 -12.37 14.15 -9.36
CA PRO A 284 -12.29 15.48 -8.79
C PRO A 284 -11.29 15.53 -7.63
N GLY A 285 -10.41 16.53 -7.67
CA GLY A 285 -9.42 16.77 -6.63
C GLY A 285 -10.03 17.48 -5.40
N LEU A 286 -9.50 17.19 -4.22
CA LEU A 286 -9.77 17.92 -2.99
C LEU A 286 -8.51 18.67 -2.53
N GLU A 287 -8.69 19.93 -2.13
CA GLU A 287 -7.63 20.70 -1.50
C GLU A 287 -7.36 20.18 -0.08
N ILE A 288 -6.11 19.83 0.20
CA ILE A 288 -5.75 19.12 1.44
C ILE A 288 -5.91 20.03 2.66
N GLY A 289 -5.64 21.32 2.51
CA GLY A 289 -5.77 22.31 3.58
C GLY A 289 -7.22 22.54 4.04
N THR A 290 -8.21 22.11 3.26
CA THR A 290 -9.63 22.26 3.60
C THR A 290 -10.25 21.00 4.20
N LEU A 291 -9.47 19.92 4.35
CA LEU A 291 -9.97 18.66 4.91
C LEU A 291 -10.07 18.76 6.43
N GLU A 292 -11.23 18.42 6.98
CA GLU A 292 -11.44 18.30 8.43
C GLU A 292 -10.67 17.11 9.02
N THR A 293 -10.55 16.01 8.27
CA THR A 293 -9.86 14.79 8.69
C THR A 293 -8.84 14.38 7.65
N LYS A 294 -7.60 14.21 8.10
CA LYS A 294 -6.50 13.67 7.30
C LYS A 294 -6.27 12.21 7.67
N LEU A 295 -6.44 11.32 6.69
CA LEU A 295 -6.26 9.89 6.89
C LEU A 295 -4.77 9.56 7.08
N ALA A 296 -3.88 10.36 6.48
CA ALA A 296 -2.42 10.21 6.60
C ALA A 296 -1.91 10.29 8.05
N GLU A 297 -2.63 11.02 8.91
CA GLU A 297 -2.23 11.28 10.30
C GLU A 297 -2.56 10.11 11.25
N ARG A 298 -3.32 9.09 10.79
CA ARG A 298 -3.67 7.90 11.59
C ARG A 298 -2.56 6.85 11.53
N GLY A 299 -2.25 6.14 12.61
CA GLY A 299 -1.30 5.01 12.59
C GLY A 299 0.17 5.42 12.72
N TRP A 300 0.53 5.99 13.87
CA TRP A 300 1.82 6.59 14.24
C TRP A 300 3.04 5.66 14.16
#